data_AF-A0A7C3E2H5-F1
#
_entry.id   AF-A0A7C3E2H5-F1
#
_cell.length_a   1.000
_cell.length_b   1.000
_cell.length_c   1.000
_cell.angle_alpha   90.00
_cell.angle_beta   90.00
_cell.angle_gamma   90.00
#
_symmetry.space_group_name_H-M   'P 1'
#
loop_
_entity.id
_entity.type
_entity.pdbx_description
1 polymer ?
#
loop_
_entity_poly.entity_id
_entity_poly.type
_entity_poly.pdbx_seq_one_letter_code
_entity_poly.pdbx_strand_id
1 'polypeptide(L)'
;MNGDQTRRCPLLVEENAGLLLDYCARRLDADTRRALERHMAVCPECARFRDSQMALWRALDEWDSSPVSRRFDDELSRRIARDPLWMRAGAWIADVSWAPAVPALAAAALWIFLLQPAPNPESAAAPDSMEAEQVELVLEDLDMLRQIPL
;
A
#
# COMPACT_ATOMS: atom_id res chain seq x y z
N MET A 1 26.72 -21.55 20.11
CA MET A 1 26.35 -20.68 18.98
C MET A 1 25.27 -19.70 19.42
N ASN A 2 25.68 -18.44 19.60
CA ASN A 2 24.94 -17.16 19.54
C ASN A 2 23.59 -16.98 20.26
N GLY A 3 23.65 -16.64 21.57
CA GLY A 3 22.52 -16.17 22.38
C GLY A 3 22.14 -14.68 22.23
N ASP A 4 22.51 -14.05 21.11
CA ASP A 4 22.18 -12.64 20.80
C ASP A 4 21.05 -12.54 19.78
N GLN A 5 20.96 -13.47 18.82
CA GLN A 5 19.88 -13.52 17.82
C GLN A 5 18.52 -13.93 18.40
N THR A 6 18.51 -14.52 19.60
CA THR A 6 17.31 -14.84 20.38
C THR A 6 16.69 -13.61 21.04
N ARG A 7 17.41 -12.49 21.21
CA ARG A 7 16.94 -11.39 22.08
C ARG A 7 16.02 -10.36 21.42
N ARG A 8 15.75 -10.49 20.11
CA ARG A 8 14.71 -9.67 19.45
C ARG A 8 14.01 -10.44 18.33
N CYS A 9 13.60 -11.67 18.65
CA CYS A 9 12.68 -12.42 17.79
C CYS A 9 11.32 -11.71 17.78
N PRO A 10 10.77 -11.33 16.61
CA PRO A 10 9.46 -10.68 16.53
C PRO A 10 8.32 -11.48 17.14
N LEU A 11 8.43 -12.81 17.15
CA LEU A 11 7.43 -13.69 17.80
C LEU A 11 7.47 -13.64 19.33
N LEU A 12 8.60 -13.23 19.93
CA LEU A 12 8.78 -13.19 21.39
C LEU A 12 8.57 -11.79 21.97
N VAL A 13 8.52 -10.76 21.11
CA VAL A 13 8.33 -9.36 21.51
C VAL A 13 6.98 -8.91 20.96
N GLU A 14 6.01 -8.74 21.84
CA GLU A 14 4.61 -8.42 21.50
C GLU A 14 4.50 -7.18 20.61
N GLU A 15 5.32 -6.15 20.87
CA GLU A 15 5.42 -4.92 20.07
C GLU A 15 5.79 -5.18 18.60
N ASN A 16 6.50 -6.28 18.31
CA ASN A 16 6.98 -6.63 16.97
C ASN A 16 6.21 -7.81 16.34
N ALA A 17 5.19 -8.36 17.01
CA ALA A 17 4.42 -9.49 16.49
C ALA A 17 3.70 -9.13 15.18
N GLY A 18 3.26 -7.87 15.03
CA GLY A 18 2.66 -7.36 13.80
C GLY A 18 3.60 -7.38 12.59
N LEU A 19 4.92 -7.33 12.81
CA LEU A 19 5.92 -7.21 11.76
C LEU A 19 5.97 -8.45 10.83
N LEU A 20 5.72 -9.64 11.37
CA LEU A 20 5.60 -10.87 10.56
C LEU A 20 4.30 -10.93 9.75
N LEU A 21 3.21 -10.36 10.28
CA LEU A 21 1.95 -10.26 9.54
C LEU A 21 2.08 -9.24 8.41
N ASP A 22 2.71 -8.09 8.67
CA ASP A 22 2.99 -7.07 7.66
C ASP A 22 3.89 -7.58 6.55
N TYR A 23 4.87 -8.42 6.89
CA TYR A 23 5.66 -9.13 5.90
C TYR A 23 4.79 -10.01 5.00
N CYS A 24 3.90 -10.83 5.59
CA CYS A 24 3.04 -11.73 4.83
C CYS A 24 2.02 -10.97 3.97
N ALA A 25 1.55 -9.81 4.44
CA ALA A 25 0.65 -8.92 3.72
C ALA A 25 1.36 -8.01 2.70
N ARG A 26 2.69 -8.10 2.56
CA ARG A 26 3.53 -7.24 1.70
C ARG A 26 3.39 -5.73 2.00
N ARG A 27 3.23 -5.37 3.28
CA ARG A 27 3.09 -3.98 3.76
C ARG A 27 4.38 -3.37 4.32
N LEU A 28 5.45 -4.15 4.44
CA LEU A 28 6.73 -3.65 4.92
C LEU A 28 7.48 -2.86 3.84
N ASP A 29 8.18 -1.82 4.27
CA ASP A 29 9.19 -1.14 3.46
C ASP A 29 10.35 -2.10 3.10
N ALA A 30 11.15 -1.71 2.11
CA ALA A 30 12.19 -2.57 1.56
C ALA A 30 13.30 -2.92 2.58
N ASP A 31 13.64 -2.02 3.50
CA ASP A 31 14.73 -2.20 4.44
C ASP A 31 14.31 -3.06 5.62
N THR A 32 13.12 -2.81 6.17
CA THR A 32 12.52 -3.64 7.23
C THR A 32 12.26 -5.06 6.72
N ARG A 33 11.77 -5.21 5.48
CA ARG A 33 11.60 -6.51 4.84
C ARG A 33 12.92 -7.28 4.76
N ARG A 34 13.99 -6.65 4.26
CA ARG A 34 15.32 -7.29 4.16
C ARG A 34 15.90 -7.64 5.53
N ALA A 35 15.68 -6.81 6.55
CA ALA A 35 16.09 -7.11 7.91
C ALA A 35 15.37 -8.35 8.45
N LEU A 36 14.07 -8.46 8.23
CA LEU A 36 13.28 -9.61 8.64
C LEU A 36 13.65 -10.88 7.86
N GLU A 37 13.91 -10.79 6.56
CA GLU A 37 14.38 -11.91 5.74
C GLU A 37 15.71 -12.46 6.26
N ARG A 38 16.67 -11.58 6.60
CA ARG A 38 17.92 -11.97 7.25
C ARG A 38 17.68 -12.66 8.60
N HIS A 39 16.71 -12.19 9.39
CA HIS A 39 16.34 -12.84 10.64
C HIS A 39 15.70 -14.22 10.41
N MET A 40 14.80 -14.38 9.44
CA MET A 40 14.18 -15.67 9.12
C MET A 40 15.18 -16.70 8.58
N ALA A 41 16.29 -16.26 7.96
CA ALA A 41 17.36 -17.15 7.54
C ALA A 41 18.07 -17.84 8.73
N VAL A 42 17.96 -17.28 9.94
CA VAL A 42 18.61 -17.78 11.16
C VAL A 42 17.63 -18.20 12.25
N CYS A 43 16.37 -17.75 12.21
CA CYS A 43 15.33 -18.09 13.17
C CYS A 43 14.29 -19.04 12.55
N PRO A 44 14.30 -20.33 12.89
CA PRO A 44 13.38 -21.32 12.30
C PRO A 44 11.91 -21.13 12.74
N GLU A 45 11.65 -20.43 13.85
CA GLU A 45 10.29 -20.16 14.30
C GLU A 45 9.60 -19.12 13.40
N CYS A 46 10.29 -18.01 13.13
CA CYS A 46 9.82 -16.98 12.21
C CYS A 46 9.66 -17.52 10.78
N ALA A 47 10.57 -18.39 10.33
CA ALA A 47 10.45 -19.05 9.03
C ALA A 47 9.20 -19.96 8.97
N ARG A 48 8.96 -20.78 10.00
CA ARG A 48 7.75 -21.63 10.08
C ARG A 48 6.46 -20.81 10.11
N PHE A 49 6.44 -19.69 10.84
CA PHE A 49 5.30 -18.79 10.87
C PHE A 49 4.98 -18.25 9.46
N ARG A 50 6.00 -17.71 8.77
CA ARG A 50 5.85 -17.27 7.37
C ARG A 50 5.28 -18.38 6.49
N ASP A 51 5.81 -19.59 6.59
CA ASP A 51 5.38 -20.71 5.75
C ASP A 51 3.92 -21.11 6.02
N SER A 52 3.48 -21.08 7.28
CA SER A 52 2.07 -21.31 7.62
C SER A 52 1.13 -20.23 7.07
N GLN A 53 1.52 -18.95 7.13
CA GLN A 53 0.73 -17.85 6.58
C GLN A 53 0.67 -17.92 5.05
N MET A 54 1.80 -18.19 4.39
CA MET A 54 1.85 -18.36 2.94
C MET A 54 1.04 -19.57 2.45
N ALA A 55 0.96 -20.65 3.24
CA ALA A 55 0.10 -21.78 2.91
C ALA A 55 -1.39 -21.38 2.88
N LEU A 56 -1.83 -20.56 3.83
CA LEU A 56 -3.19 -20.01 3.84
C LEU A 56 -3.45 -19.15 2.60
N TRP A 57 -2.52 -18.23 2.27
CA TRP A 57 -2.66 -17.38 1.08
C TRP A 57 -2.73 -18.19 -0.21
N ARG A 58 -1.88 -19.22 -0.36
CA ARG A 58 -1.96 -20.12 -1.52
C ARG A 58 -3.28 -20.87 -1.61
N ALA A 59 -3.84 -21.30 -0.48
CA ALA A 59 -5.14 -21.95 -0.45
C ALA A 59 -6.28 -20.98 -0.84
N LEU A 60 -6.16 -19.71 -0.47
CA LEU A 60 -7.10 -18.67 -0.92
C LEU A 60 -6.92 -18.31 -2.40
N ASP A 61 -5.69 -18.31 -2.92
CA ASP A 61 -5.42 -18.09 -4.35
C ASP A 61 -5.97 -19.23 -5.22
N GLU A 62 -6.04 -20.45 -4.70
CA GLU A 62 -6.65 -21.61 -5.36
C GLU A 62 -8.18 -21.63 -5.22
N TRP A 63 -8.75 -20.80 -4.35
CA TRP A 63 -10.19 -20.76 -4.14
C TRP A 63 -10.91 -20.24 -5.40
N ASP A 64 -11.59 -21.13 -6.11
CA ASP A 64 -12.41 -20.77 -7.26
C ASP A 64 -13.72 -20.11 -6.80
N SER A 65 -13.94 -18.87 -7.23
CA SER A 65 -15.17 -18.16 -6.91
C SER A 65 -16.35 -18.78 -7.66
N SER A 66 -17.50 -18.92 -7.01
CA SER A 66 -18.73 -19.30 -7.70
C SER A 66 -18.98 -18.38 -8.90
N PRO A 67 -19.40 -18.92 -10.05
CA PRO A 67 -19.69 -18.09 -11.21
C PRO A 67 -20.72 -17.03 -10.85
N VAL A 68 -20.42 -15.79 -11.21
CA VAL A 68 -21.34 -14.66 -11.04
C VAL A 68 -22.53 -14.87 -11.97
N SER A 69 -23.74 -14.63 -11.48
CA SER A 69 -24.95 -14.78 -12.31
C SER A 69 -24.98 -13.70 -13.40
N ARG A 70 -25.38 -14.04 -14.63
CA ARG A 70 -25.55 -13.06 -15.71
C ARG A 70 -26.45 -11.88 -15.34
N ARG A 71 -27.47 -12.13 -14.51
CA ARG A 71 -28.40 -11.10 -14.03
C ARG A 71 -27.69 -10.04 -13.15
N PHE A 72 -26.64 -10.43 -12.42
CA PHE A 72 -25.84 -9.51 -11.64
C PHE A 72 -25.11 -8.52 -12.55
N ASP A 73 -24.46 -9.01 -13.61
CA ASP A 73 -23.75 -8.16 -14.56
C ASP A 73 -24.69 -7.20 -15.29
N ASP A 74 -25.89 -7.67 -15.65
CA ASP A 74 -26.92 -6.86 -16.30
C ASP A 74 -27.47 -5.75 -15.38
N GLU A 75 -27.63 -6.02 -14.08
CA GLU A 75 -28.08 -5.03 -13.11
C GLU A 75 -26.95 -4.04 -12.77
N LEU A 76 -25.72 -4.53 -12.59
CA LEU A 76 -24.53 -3.71 -12.36
C LEU A 76 -24.30 -2.74 -13.52
N SER A 77 -24.33 -3.25 -14.75
CA SER A 77 -24.17 -2.43 -15.96
C SER A 77 -25.27 -1.37 -16.07
N ARG A 78 -26.53 -1.73 -15.79
CA ARG A 78 -27.64 -0.77 -15.77
C ARG A 78 -27.51 0.27 -14.65
N ARG A 79 -26.87 -0.06 -13.53
CA ARG A 79 -26.65 0.87 -12.41
C ARG A 79 -25.50 1.83 -12.72
N ILE A 80 -24.39 1.33 -13.26
CA ILE A 80 -23.25 2.15 -13.72
C ILE A 80 -23.69 3.11 -14.82
N ALA A 81 -24.52 2.67 -15.77
CA ALA A 81 -25.05 3.52 -16.83
C ALA A 81 -26.02 4.61 -16.32
N ARG A 82 -26.69 4.39 -15.18
CA ARG A 82 -27.59 5.36 -14.55
C ARG A 82 -26.86 6.45 -13.77
N ASP A 83 -25.63 6.20 -13.32
CA ASP A 83 -24.86 7.14 -12.53
C ASP A 83 -23.63 7.65 -13.31
N PRO A 84 -23.78 8.69 -14.15
CA PRO A 84 -22.73 9.19 -15.02
C PRO A 84 -21.69 10.04 -14.27
N LEU A 85 -21.61 9.98 -12.93
CA LEU A 85 -20.65 10.75 -12.15
C LEU A 85 -19.20 10.54 -12.63
N TRP A 86 -18.82 9.31 -12.98
CA TRP A 86 -17.49 9.01 -13.54
C TRP A 86 -17.31 9.56 -14.97
N MET A 87 -18.38 9.60 -15.76
CA MET A 87 -18.39 10.15 -17.11
C MET A 87 -18.34 11.69 -17.09
N ARG A 88 -18.94 12.32 -16.07
CA ARG A 88 -18.76 13.75 -15.75
C ARG A 88 -17.32 14.03 -15.31
N ALA A 89 -16.69 13.18 -14.51
CA ALA A 89 -15.28 13.38 -14.13
C ALA A 89 -14.33 13.32 -15.35
N GLY A 90 -14.55 12.38 -16.27
CA GLY A 90 -13.77 12.27 -17.51
C GLY A 90 -14.03 13.39 -18.53
N ALA A 91 -15.26 13.91 -18.61
CA ALA A 91 -15.62 14.98 -19.54
C ALA A 91 -14.86 16.29 -19.24
N TRP A 92 -14.61 16.61 -17.96
CA TRP A 92 -13.84 17.80 -17.58
C TRP A 92 -12.36 17.70 -18.01
N ILE A 93 -11.82 16.49 -18.16
CA ILE A 93 -10.45 16.26 -18.64
C ILE A 93 -10.40 16.29 -20.18
N ALA A 94 -11.47 15.87 -20.85
CA ALA A 94 -11.57 15.82 -22.31
C ALA A 94 -11.76 17.20 -22.96
N ASP A 95 -12.47 18.13 -22.31
CA ASP A 95 -12.67 19.50 -22.80
C ASP A 95 -11.48 20.44 -22.54
N VAL A 96 -10.50 20.02 -21.73
CA VAL A 96 -9.22 20.74 -21.61
C VAL A 96 -8.48 20.52 -22.92
N SER A 97 -8.38 21.54 -23.78
CA SER A 97 -7.49 21.45 -24.93
C SER A 97 -6.06 21.32 -24.40
N TRP A 98 -5.41 20.16 -24.54
CA TRP A 98 -4.01 19.96 -24.14
C TRP A 98 -3.00 20.69 -25.06
N ALA A 99 -3.49 21.39 -26.07
CA ALA A 99 -2.67 22.12 -27.05
C ALA A 99 -1.67 23.13 -26.45
N PRO A 100 -1.96 23.88 -25.37
CA PRO A 100 -0.98 24.74 -24.70
C PRO A 100 -0.20 24.03 -23.57
N ALA A 101 -0.59 22.81 -23.17
CA ALA A 101 0.08 22.07 -22.09
C ALA A 101 1.42 21.47 -22.52
N VAL A 102 1.58 21.16 -23.81
CA VAL A 102 2.82 20.60 -24.37
C VAL A 102 4.03 21.55 -24.21
N PRO A 103 3.97 22.84 -24.62
CA PRO A 103 5.10 23.75 -24.42
C PRO A 103 5.33 24.10 -22.94
N ALA A 104 4.27 24.15 -22.12
CA ALA A 104 4.39 24.42 -20.69
C ALA A 104 5.09 23.28 -19.94
N LEU A 105 4.77 22.02 -20.26
CA LEU A 105 5.46 20.84 -19.71
C LEU A 105 6.92 20.78 -20.17
N ALA A 106 7.20 21.12 -21.43
CA ALA A 106 8.58 21.17 -21.94
C ALA A 106 9.41 22.27 -21.22
N ALA A 107 8.84 23.46 -21.02
CA ALA A 107 9.49 24.54 -20.29
C ALA A 107 9.69 24.20 -18.81
N ALA A 108 8.69 23.57 -18.16
CA ALA A 108 8.79 23.12 -16.78
C ALA A 108 9.84 22.01 -16.62
N ALA A 109 9.91 21.04 -17.54
CA ALA A 109 10.94 20.01 -17.53
C ALA A 109 12.35 20.61 -17.71
N LEU A 110 12.50 21.60 -18.59
CA LEU A 110 13.76 22.31 -18.78
C LEU A 110 14.16 23.09 -17.52
N TRP A 111 13.18 23.74 -16.87
CA TRP A 111 13.38 24.45 -15.61
C TRP A 111 13.81 23.52 -14.48
N ILE A 112 13.13 22.37 -14.32
CA ILE A 112 13.48 21.34 -13.34
C ILE A 112 14.88 20.80 -13.60
N PHE A 113 15.23 20.53 -14.86
CA PHE A 113 16.57 20.06 -15.24
C PHE A 113 17.66 21.10 -14.94
N LEU A 114 17.38 22.39 -15.15
CA LEU A 114 18.31 23.49 -14.87
C LEU A 114 18.44 23.80 -13.38
N LEU A 115 17.39 23.52 -12.58
CA LEU A 115 17.38 23.75 -11.14
C LEU A 115 17.83 22.56 -10.31
N GLN A 116 18.12 21.40 -10.90
CA GLN A 116 18.67 20.28 -10.14
C GLN A 116 20.06 20.68 -9.60
N PRO A 117 20.22 20.90 -8.29
CA PRO A 117 21.55 21.01 -7.72
C PRO A 117 22.24 19.65 -7.90
N ALA A 118 23.53 19.67 -8.22
CA ALA A 118 24.33 18.44 -8.26
C ALA A 118 24.06 17.63 -6.97
N PRO A 119 23.81 16.32 -7.06
CA PRO A 119 23.35 15.52 -5.92
C PRO A 119 24.38 15.61 -4.79
N ASN A 120 24.04 16.40 -3.77
CA ASN A 120 24.79 16.50 -2.53
C ASN A 120 24.19 15.48 -1.55
N PRO A 121 24.92 14.44 -1.14
CA PRO A 121 24.38 13.30 -0.41
C PRO A 121 23.98 13.58 1.06
N GLU A 122 23.81 14.83 1.48
CA GLU A 122 23.75 15.21 2.90
C GLU A 122 22.48 15.94 3.35
N SER A 123 21.42 15.96 2.53
CA SER A 123 20.14 16.59 2.92
C SER A 123 18.96 15.63 2.75
N ALA A 124 18.82 14.72 3.71
CA ALA A 124 17.61 13.96 3.94
C ALA A 124 17.33 13.93 5.46
N ALA A 125 16.91 15.08 5.99
CA ALA A 125 16.33 15.18 7.32
C ALA A 125 15.03 16.00 7.23
N ALA A 126 13.97 15.40 7.77
CA ALA A 126 12.56 15.84 7.89
C ALA A 126 11.67 15.70 6.63
N PRO A 127 10.55 14.96 6.77
CA PRO A 127 9.30 15.62 7.15
C PRO A 127 8.48 14.83 8.20
N ASP A 128 8.34 15.38 9.40
CA ASP A 128 7.60 14.78 10.55
C ASP A 128 6.20 15.41 10.77
N SER A 129 5.75 16.30 9.87
CA SER A 129 4.49 17.03 10.05
C SER A 129 3.33 16.50 9.19
N MET A 130 3.62 15.63 8.22
CA MET A 130 2.62 15.13 7.26
C MET A 130 1.96 13.82 7.71
N GLU A 131 2.49 13.16 8.73
CA GLU A 131 1.94 11.92 9.29
C GLU A 131 0.83 12.19 10.31
N ALA A 132 0.88 13.30 11.05
CA ALA A 132 -0.11 13.62 12.09
C ALA A 132 -1.54 13.84 11.54
N GLU A 133 -1.68 14.58 10.44
CA GLU A 133 -2.98 14.81 9.79
C GLU A 133 -3.53 13.53 9.13
N GLN A 134 -2.65 12.66 8.61
CA GLN A 134 -3.08 11.38 8.03
C GLN A 134 -3.58 10.39 9.09
N VAL A 135 -2.98 10.41 10.28
CA VAL A 135 -3.41 9.58 11.40
C VAL A 135 -4.79 10.01 11.90
N GLU A 136 -5.08 11.31 11.95
CA GLU A 136 -6.39 11.81 12.39
C GLU A 136 -7.53 11.37 11.44
N LEU A 137 -7.29 11.45 10.13
CA LEU A 137 -8.26 11.01 9.11
C LEU A 137 -8.53 9.50 9.18
N VAL A 138 -7.49 8.69 9.42
CA VAL A 138 -7.63 7.22 9.54
C VAL A 138 -8.39 6.84 10.81
N LEU A 139 -8.20 7.58 11.91
CA LEU A 139 -8.93 7.36 13.15
C LEU A 139 -10.42 7.70 13.02
N GLU A 140 -10.76 8.76 12.29
CA GLU A 140 -12.14 9.15 12.01
C GLU A 140 -12.88 8.09 11.17
N ASP A 141 -12.21 7.52 10.16
CA ASP A 141 -12.78 6.47 9.31
C ASP A 141 -13.01 5.15 10.09
N LEU A 142 -12.09 4.82 10.99
CA LEU A 142 -12.22 3.66 11.88
C LEU A 142 -13.40 3.81 12.86
N ASP A 143 -13.65 5.01 13.38
CA ASP A 143 -14.79 5.27 14.26
C ASP A 143 -16.12 5.17 13.49
N MET A 144 -16.15 5.66 12.24
CA MET A 144 -17.31 5.55 11.37
C MET A 144 -17.68 4.09 11.08
N LEU A 145 -16.68 3.23 10.84
CA LEU A 145 -16.88 1.79 10.62
C LEU A 145 -17.41 1.06 11.86
N ARG A 146 -17.04 1.52 13.05
CA ARG A 146 -17.48 0.92 14.33
C ARG A 146 -18.95 1.20 14.64
N GLN A 147 -19.51 2.26 14.06
CA GLN A 147 -20.89 2.69 14.28
C GLN A 147 -21.91 1.98 13.38
N ILE A 148 -21.45 1.13 12.45
CA ILE A 148 -22.34 0.33 11.59
C ILE A 148 -22.81 -0.90 12.39
N PRO A 149 -24.10 -1.00 12.78
CA PRO A 149 -24.60 -2.22 13.39
C PRO A 149 -24.66 -3.31 12.31
N LEU A 150 -23.86 -4.36 12.49
CA LEU A 150 -23.98 -5.63 11.75
C LEU A 150 -25.23 -6.39 12.18
#